data_AF-A0A2A2I997-F1
#
_entry.id   AF-A0A2A2I997-F1
#
_cell.length_a   1.000
_cell.length_b   1.000
_cell.length_c   1.000
_cell.angle_alpha   90.00
_cell.angle_beta   90.00
_cell.angle_gamma   90.00
#
_symmetry.space_group_name_H-M   'P 1'
#
loop_
_entity.id
_entity.type
_entity.pdbx_description
1 polymer ?
#
loop_
_entity_poly.entity_id
_entity_poly.type
_entity_poly.pdbx_seq_one_letter_code
_entity_poly.pdbx_strand_id
1 'polypeptide(L)'
;MKGMVMMNSSGWVRGYMSKSYSGEDFLIHVGTTIERQLKEWDEGYEVNIMKFRDYVFVVKKGDRYYEMKLAEKEVEMLKDKSPYSLDRRIWVELERQVIQFLEGYGNYVGRVL
;
A
#
# COMPACT_ATOMS: atom_id res chain seq x y z
N MET A 1 27.33 26.29 13.51
CA MET A 1 25.97 26.82 13.22
C MET A 1 25.36 26.05 12.08
N LYS A 2 24.12 25.58 12.28
CA LYS A 2 23.12 25.03 11.35
C LYS A 2 23.52 23.86 10.45
N GLY A 3 23.17 22.67 10.93
CA GLY A 3 22.90 21.52 10.09
C GLY A 3 21.84 21.87 9.05
N MET A 4 22.20 21.64 7.79
CA MET A 4 21.28 21.66 6.66
C MET A 4 20.37 20.45 6.85
N VAL A 5 19.12 20.71 7.20
CA VAL A 5 18.06 19.70 7.26
C VAL A 5 18.06 18.97 5.91
N MET A 6 18.37 17.68 5.91
CA MET A 6 18.15 16.78 4.77
C MET A 6 16.65 16.78 4.47
N MET A 7 16.21 17.74 3.67
CA MET A 7 14.84 17.93 3.27
C MET A 7 14.46 16.82 2.29
N ASN A 8 13.87 15.74 2.83
CA ASN A 8 13.05 14.70 2.19
C ASN A 8 13.06 14.70 0.64
N SER A 9 14.20 14.36 0.02
CA SER A 9 14.35 14.30 -1.43
C SER A 9 13.38 13.31 -2.08
N SER A 10 13.00 12.24 -1.36
CA SER A 10 11.99 11.28 -1.82
C SER A 10 10.59 11.89 -1.92
N GLY A 11 10.18 12.73 -0.98
CA GLY A 11 8.87 13.37 -0.95
C GLY A 11 8.68 14.42 -2.05
N TRP A 12 9.73 15.17 -2.39
CA TRP A 12 9.70 16.11 -3.52
C TRP A 12 9.60 15.39 -4.86
N VAL A 13 10.43 14.35 -5.08
CA VAL A 13 10.35 13.49 -6.27
C VAL A 13 8.96 12.88 -6.40
N ARG A 14 8.40 12.38 -5.30
CA ARG A 14 7.08 11.74 -5.28
C ARG A 14 5.93 12.72 -5.50
N GLY A 15 6.06 13.96 -5.02
CA GLY A 15 5.11 15.03 -5.34
C GLY A 15 5.17 15.49 -6.79
N TYR A 16 6.32 15.33 -7.47
CA TYR A 16 6.40 15.54 -8.92
C TYR A 16 5.77 14.36 -9.67
N MET A 17 6.06 13.12 -9.26
CA MET A 17 5.46 11.90 -9.82
C MET A 17 3.93 11.93 -9.72
N SER A 18 3.38 12.28 -8.56
CA SER A 18 1.92 12.33 -8.36
C SER A 18 1.22 13.30 -9.33
N LYS A 19 1.90 14.35 -9.81
CA LYS A 19 1.35 15.32 -10.77
C LYS A 19 1.53 14.92 -12.23
N SER A 20 2.53 14.10 -12.52
CA SER A 20 2.92 13.73 -13.90
C SER A 20 2.39 12.37 -14.32
N TYR A 21 2.11 11.49 -13.36
CA TYR A 21 1.65 10.12 -13.60
C TYR A 21 0.14 10.09 -13.76
N SER A 22 -0.36 9.15 -14.58
CA SER A 22 -1.74 8.71 -14.48
C SER A 22 -2.00 8.08 -13.10
N GLY A 23 -3.25 7.98 -12.67
CA GLY A 23 -3.59 7.26 -11.44
C GLY A 23 -3.12 5.81 -11.48
N GLU A 24 -3.19 5.17 -12.65
CA GLU A 24 -2.71 3.80 -12.86
C GLU A 24 -1.19 3.69 -12.66
N ASP A 25 -0.40 4.52 -13.35
CA ASP A 25 1.06 4.50 -13.22
C ASP A 25 1.50 4.80 -11.78
N PHE A 26 0.78 5.72 -11.12
CA PHE A 26 1.06 6.06 -9.73
C PHE A 26 0.73 4.89 -8.79
N LEU A 27 -0.38 4.19 -9.01
CA LEU A 27 -0.73 2.99 -8.27
C LEU A 27 0.28 1.86 -8.49
N ILE A 28 0.75 1.65 -9.73
CA ILE A 28 1.79 0.67 -10.04
C ILE A 28 3.08 1.00 -9.27
N HIS A 29 3.51 2.27 -9.29
CA HIS A 29 4.69 2.71 -8.54
C HIS A 29 4.55 2.45 -7.04
N VAL A 30 3.38 2.76 -6.46
CA VAL A 30 3.09 2.49 -5.06
C VAL A 30 3.12 0.98 -4.78
N GLY A 31 2.52 0.17 -5.66
CA GLY A 31 2.55 -1.29 -5.57
C GLY A 31 3.96 -1.87 -5.57
N THR A 32 4.82 -1.43 -6.49
CA THR A 32 6.24 -1.84 -6.52
C THR A 32 6.98 -1.43 -5.25
N THR A 33 6.69 -0.24 -4.71
CA THR A 33 7.30 0.24 -3.46
C THR A 33 6.89 -0.63 -2.27
N ILE A 34 5.60 -0.96 -2.19
CA ILE A 34 5.05 -1.84 -1.14
C ILE A 34 5.62 -3.25 -1.25
N GLU A 35 5.69 -3.81 -2.46
CA GLU A 35 6.27 -5.14 -2.69
C GLU A 35 7.71 -5.20 -2.20
N ARG A 36 8.54 -4.22 -2.58
CA ARG A 36 9.93 -4.15 -2.14
C ARG A 36 10.03 -4.10 -0.62
N GLN A 37 9.19 -3.30 0.04
CA GLN A 37 9.18 -3.20 1.50
C GLN A 37 8.76 -4.51 2.18
N LEU A 38 7.80 -5.24 1.60
CA LEU A 38 7.38 -6.55 2.11
C LEU A 38 8.48 -7.61 1.92
N LYS A 39 9.19 -7.57 0.79
CA LYS A 39 10.32 -8.48 0.50
C LYS A 39 11.50 -8.31 1.45
N GLU A 40 11.69 -7.12 2.04
CA GLU A 40 12.66 -6.94 3.13
C GLU A 40 12.35 -7.79 4.37
N TRP A 41 11.08 -8.22 4.56
CA TRP A 41 10.70 -9.15 5.63
C TRP A 41 10.71 -10.61 5.19
N ASP A 42 10.29 -10.87 3.95
CA ASP A 42 10.23 -12.21 3.36
C ASP A 42 10.14 -12.13 1.83
N GLU A 43 11.12 -12.69 1.12
CA GLU A 43 11.19 -12.66 -0.35
C GLU A 43 9.97 -13.29 -1.05
N GLY A 44 9.18 -14.12 -0.34
CA GLY A 44 7.99 -14.77 -0.89
C GLY A 44 6.75 -13.86 -1.03
N TYR A 45 6.84 -12.57 -0.69
CA TYR A 45 5.76 -11.62 -0.94
C TYR A 45 5.70 -11.21 -2.41
N GLU A 46 4.49 -11.15 -2.97
CA GLU A 46 4.23 -10.65 -4.33
C GLU A 46 3.11 -9.62 -4.30
N VAL A 47 3.20 -8.58 -5.15
CA VAL A 47 2.11 -7.61 -5.35
C VAL A 47 1.62 -7.68 -6.80
N ASN A 48 0.33 -7.90 -6.97
CA ASN A 48 -0.34 -7.93 -8.27
C ASN A 48 -1.44 -6.88 -8.31
N ILE A 49 -1.50 -6.12 -9.40
CA ILE A 49 -2.53 -5.11 -9.62
C ILE A 49 -3.25 -5.48 -10.92
N MET A 50 -4.57 -5.67 -10.83
CA MET A 50 -5.43 -5.95 -11.99
C MET A 50 -6.34 -4.77 -12.26
N LYS A 51 -6.48 -4.39 -13.53
CA LYS A 51 -7.41 -3.35 -13.98
C LYS A 51 -8.62 -3.99 -14.65
N PHE A 52 -9.81 -3.69 -14.12
CA PHE A 52 -11.09 -3.92 -14.76
C PHE A 52 -11.77 -2.56 -14.99
N ARG A 53 -12.97 -2.35 -14.41
CA ARG A 53 -13.52 -1.00 -14.22
C ARG A 53 -12.74 -0.26 -13.13
N ASP A 54 -12.60 -0.90 -11.98
CA ASP A 54 -11.82 -0.44 -10.83
C ASP A 54 -10.54 -1.29 -10.72
N TYR A 55 -9.61 -0.90 -9.83
CA TYR A 55 -8.41 -1.67 -9.58
C TYR A 55 -8.63 -2.72 -8.50
N VAL A 56 -7.96 -3.86 -8.64
CA VAL A 56 -7.84 -4.88 -7.60
C VAL A 56 -6.35 -5.00 -7.25
N PHE A 57 -6.01 -4.64 -6.02
CA PHE A 57 -4.65 -4.71 -5.49
C PHE A 57 -4.54 -5.94 -4.59
N VAL A 58 -3.64 -6.85 -4.92
CA VAL A 58 -3.47 -8.14 -4.24
C VAL A 58 -2.04 -8.24 -3.72
N VAL A 59 -1.90 -8.45 -2.41
CA VAL A 59 -0.65 -8.92 -1.81
C VAL A 59 -0.77 -10.42 -1.58
N LYS A 60 0.22 -11.19 -2.05
CA LYS A 60 0.26 -12.64 -1.90
C LYS A 60 1.47 -13.06 -1.05
N LYS A 61 1.29 -14.07 -0.21
CA LYS A 61 2.37 -14.81 0.47
C LYS A 61 2.02 -16.29 0.57
N GLY A 62 2.65 -17.12 -0.25
CA GLY A 62 2.27 -18.53 -0.39
C GLY A 62 0.79 -18.66 -0.78
N ASP A 63 0.01 -19.33 0.07
CA ASP A 63 -1.45 -19.53 -0.12
C ASP A 63 -2.32 -18.40 0.46
N ARG A 64 -1.70 -17.36 1.05
CA ARG A 64 -2.42 -16.22 1.63
C ARG A 64 -2.53 -15.09 0.61
N TYR A 65 -3.72 -14.51 0.52
CA TYR A 65 -4.04 -13.41 -0.36
C TYR A 65 -4.72 -12.29 0.45
N TYR A 66 -4.23 -11.07 0.28
CA TYR A 66 -4.79 -9.87 0.87
C TYR A 66 -5.24 -8.97 -0.27
N GLU A 67 -6.55 -8.94 -0.51
CA GLU A 67 -7.16 -8.25 -1.65
C GLU A 67 -7.82 -6.95 -1.20
N MET A 68 -7.65 -5.89 -1.97
CA MET A 68 -8.44 -4.68 -1.83
C MET A 68 -8.87 -4.12 -3.18
N LYS A 69 -10.09 -3.61 -3.21
CA LYS A 69 -10.63 -2.88 -4.37
C LYS A 69 -10.37 -1.40 -4.20
N LEU A 70 -9.83 -0.77 -5.24
CA LEU A 70 -9.56 0.66 -5.28
C LEU A 70 -10.32 1.25 -6.45
N ALA A 71 -11.27 2.15 -6.16
CA ALA A 71 -12.00 2.84 -7.22
C ALA A 71 -11.06 3.78 -7.98
N GLU A 72 -11.23 3.91 -9.29
CA GLU A 72 -10.33 4.77 -10.09
C GLU A 72 -10.33 6.22 -9.60
N LYS A 73 -11.51 6.74 -9.25
CA LYS A 73 -11.66 8.08 -8.67
C LYS A 73 -11.00 8.22 -7.30
N GLU A 74 -10.98 7.15 -6.50
CA GLU A 74 -10.30 7.14 -5.20
C GLU A 74 -8.78 7.22 -5.40
N VAL A 75 -8.23 6.48 -6.36
CA VAL A 75 -6.81 6.51 -6.70
C VAL A 75 -6.38 7.91 -7.13
N GLU A 76 -7.12 8.55 -8.04
CA GLU A 76 -6.83 9.93 -8.48
C GLU A 76 -6.93 10.93 -7.31
N MET A 77 -8.00 10.84 -6.51
CA MET A 77 -8.17 11.71 -5.35
C MET A 77 -7.03 11.55 -4.34
N LEU A 78 -6.59 10.32 -4.06
CA LEU A 78 -5.51 10.05 -3.12
C LEU A 78 -4.15 10.49 -3.69
N LYS A 79 -3.90 10.29 -4.99
CA LYS A 79 -2.72 10.78 -5.70
C LYS A 79 -2.58 12.30 -5.53
N ASP A 80 -3.67 13.04 -5.71
CA ASP A 80 -3.69 14.50 -5.63
C ASP A 80 -3.65 15.03 -4.19
N LYS A 81 -4.20 14.27 -3.23
CA LYS A 81 -4.30 14.69 -1.83
C LYS A 81 -2.94 14.89 -1.18
N SER A 82 -2.01 13.94 -1.34
CA SER A 82 -0.63 14.08 -0.89
C SER A 82 0.25 12.96 -1.45
N PRO A 83 1.59 13.15 -1.52
CA PRO A 83 2.50 12.18 -2.13
C PRO A 83 2.48 10.76 -1.53
N TYR A 84 1.90 10.56 -0.34
CA TYR A 84 1.86 9.28 0.38
C TYR A 84 0.44 8.87 0.81
N SER A 85 -0.60 9.54 0.31
CA SER A 85 -1.98 9.24 0.71
C SER A 85 -2.43 7.85 0.25
N LEU A 86 -2.05 7.43 -0.96
CA LEU A 86 -2.41 6.12 -1.50
C LEU A 86 -1.71 4.98 -0.74
N ASP A 87 -0.44 5.15 -0.39
CA ASP A 87 0.33 4.20 0.43
C ASP A 87 -0.35 3.98 1.77
N ARG A 88 -0.68 5.08 2.46
CA ARG A 88 -1.35 4.99 3.76
C ARG A 88 -2.67 4.25 3.65
N ARG A 89 -3.46 4.50 2.60
CA ARG A 89 -4.73 3.80 2.35
C ARG A 89 -4.51 2.28 2.19
N ILE A 90 -3.47 1.88 1.46
CA ILE A 90 -3.14 0.47 1.21
C ILE A 90 -2.60 -0.19 2.50
N TRP A 91 -1.66 0.44 3.19
CA TRP A 91 -1.09 -0.11 4.43
C TRP A 91 -2.14 -0.31 5.53
N VAL A 92 -3.05 0.65 5.71
CA VAL A 92 -4.15 0.52 6.67
C VAL A 92 -5.06 -0.66 6.33
N GLU A 93 -5.28 -0.94 5.05
CA GLU A 93 -6.09 -2.07 4.61
C GLU A 93 -5.39 -3.41 4.86
N LEU A 94 -4.10 -3.50 4.54
CA LEU A 94 -3.30 -4.69 4.81
C LEU A 94 -3.27 -5.00 6.31
N GLU A 95 -3.06 -3.98 7.15
CA GLU A 95 -3.07 -4.12 8.61
C GLU A 95 -4.42 -4.64 9.11
N ARG A 96 -5.54 -4.09 8.60
CA ARG A 96 -6.89 -4.55 8.95
C ARG A 96 -7.12 -6.01 8.60
N GLN A 97 -6.68 -6.45 7.42
CA GLN A 97 -6.88 -7.84 6.99
C GLN A 97 -5.99 -8.82 7.78
N VAL A 98 -4.78 -8.42 8.13
CA VAL A 98 -3.92 -9.21 9.02
C VAL A 98 -4.55 -9.34 10.41
N ILE A 99 -5.09 -8.27 10.98
CA ILE A 99 -5.79 -8.31 12.28
C ILE A 99 -7.03 -9.21 12.20
N GLN A 100 -7.86 -9.06 11.17
CA GLN A 100 -9.04 -9.93 10.96
C GLN A 100 -8.63 -11.41 10.81
N PHE A 101 -7.49 -11.69 10.17
CA PHE A 101 -6.97 -13.06 10.08
C PHE A 101 -6.52 -13.60 11.44
N LEU A 102 -5.90 -12.77 12.29
CA LEU A 102 -5.53 -13.16 13.66
C LEU A 102 -6.77 -13.42 14.53
N GLU A 103 -7.86 -12.65 14.36
CA GLU A 103 -9.13 -12.92 15.05
C GLU A 103 -9.80 -14.23 14.58
N GLY A 104 -9.54 -14.67 13.34
CA GLY A 104 -10.03 -15.93 12.78
C GLY A 104 -9.20 -17.17 13.15
N TYR A 105 -7.91 -17.01 13.46
CA TYR A 105 -7.03 -18.10 13.91
C TYR A 105 -7.03 -18.24 15.44
N GLY A 106 -8.05 -18.93 15.93
CA GLY A 106 -8.08 -19.45 17.29
C GLY A 106 -8.63 -18.48 18.32
N ASN A 107 -9.69 -18.92 18.99
CA ASN A 107 -10.38 -18.35 20.15
C ASN A 107 -9.49 -18.13 21.40
N TYR A 108 -8.24 -17.70 21.26
CA TYR A 108 -7.38 -17.42 22.41
C TYR A 108 -7.62 -16.01 22.95
N VAL A 109 -7.83 -15.02 22.07
CA VAL A 109 -8.07 -13.63 22.49
C VAL A 109 -9.50 -13.43 23.06
N GLY A 110 -10.48 -14.20 22.58
CA GLY A 110 -11.85 -14.17 23.10
C GLY A 110 -12.11 -14.96 24.39
N ARG A 111 -11.10 -15.68 24.93
CA ARG A 111 -11.21 -16.46 26.19
C ARG A 111 -10.21 -16.04 27.27
N VAL A 112 -9.33 -15.09 27.00
CA VAL A 112 -8.24 -14.70 27.91
C VAL A 112 -8.32 -13.21 28.34
N LEU A 113 -9.38 -12.50 27.95
CA LEU A 113 -9.79 -11.25 28.59
C LEU A 113 -11.15 -11.43 29.28
#